data_AF-A0A5K1BTU7-F1
#
_entry.id   AF-A0A5K1BTU7-F1
#
_cell.length_a   1.000
_cell.length_b   1.000
_cell.length_c   1.000
_cell.angle_alpha   90.00
_cell.angle_beta   90.00
_cell.angle_gamma   90.00
#
_symmetry.space_group_name_H-M   'P 1'
#
loop_
_entity.id
_entity.type
_entity.pdbx_description
1 polymer ?
#
loop_
_entity_poly.entity_id
_entity_poly.type
_entity_poly.pdbx_seq_one_letter_code
_entity_poly.pdbx_strand_id
1 'polypeptide(L)'
;MAEMWENMRVSHNNQLRISGDLKHLDISNSCKETSESHHKRTEQLCRVASEWGKEFEELVKNQKEYVRALNHWIRLSLVPTESSLKEKVSSPPRVVDPPIKILLIAWNEELEQLSEEVAKNAITGFAAVVDAIFMQQKGELSQKQRLEDAKKDHERKVQNFQDWLQKYKQKKGPEDIDPDRAEGGDENDVVITEKKSVVEASKMRWDEEAEKYEKLCKQTREKSLGSLKTGLPGLLTAMVEYARSCAVAYAKIRQRAQHTQKLT
;
A
#
# COMPACT_ATOMS: atom_id res chain seq x y z
N MET A 1 -2.60 -29.26 5.88
CA MET A 1 -3.23 -28.35 4.89
C MET A 1 -4.62 -27.88 5.32
N ALA A 2 -5.60 -28.77 5.57
CA ALA A 2 -6.94 -28.34 6.02
C ALA A 2 -6.91 -27.46 7.28
N GLU A 3 -6.20 -27.90 8.31
CA GLU A 3 -6.03 -27.14 9.56
C GLU A 3 -5.27 -25.83 9.38
N MET A 4 -4.25 -25.81 8.52
CA MET A 4 -3.50 -24.59 8.18
C MET A 4 -4.41 -23.53 7.55
N TRP A 5 -5.25 -23.92 6.58
CA TRP A 5 -6.18 -23.01 5.93
C TRP A 5 -7.32 -22.57 6.85
N GLU A 6 -7.75 -23.42 7.78
CA GLU A 6 -8.71 -23.02 8.82
C GLU A 6 -8.10 -22.00 9.78
N ASN A 7 -6.85 -22.19 10.20
CA ASN A 7 -6.12 -21.20 11.02
C ASN A 7 -5.95 -19.87 10.27
N MET A 8 -5.64 -19.93 8.96
CA MET A 8 -5.55 -18.74 8.10
C MET A 8 -6.91 -18.01 8.02
N ARG A 9 -8.00 -18.75 7.85
CA ARG A 9 -9.37 -18.20 7.81
C ARG A 9 -9.70 -17.49 9.13
N VAL A 10 -9.42 -18.12 10.27
CA VAL A 10 -9.66 -17.54 11.60
C VAL A 10 -8.84 -16.26 11.79
N SER A 11 -7.57 -16.26 11.38
CA SER A 11 -6.70 -15.08 11.44
C SER A 11 -7.25 -13.91 10.63
N HIS A 12 -7.57 -14.14 9.35
CA HIS A 12 -8.15 -13.09 8.50
C HIS A 12 -9.53 -12.64 8.97
N ASN A 13 -10.33 -13.52 9.56
CA ASN A 13 -11.62 -13.14 10.14
C ASN A 13 -11.45 -12.23 11.37
N ASN A 14 -10.45 -12.51 12.21
CA ASN A 14 -10.10 -11.63 13.33
C ASN A 14 -9.60 -10.26 12.84
N GLN A 15 -8.74 -10.24 11.82
CA GLN A 15 -8.29 -9.01 11.17
C GLN A 15 -9.47 -8.24 10.56
N LEU A 16 -10.41 -8.92 9.90
CA LEU A 16 -11.61 -8.33 9.31
C LEU A 16 -12.45 -7.65 10.39
N ARG A 17 -12.66 -8.32 11.53
CA ARG A 17 -13.37 -7.74 12.67
C ARG A 17 -12.71 -6.47 13.18
N ILE A 18 -11.39 -6.49 13.38
CA ILE A 18 -10.61 -5.31 13.81
C ILE A 18 -10.71 -4.19 12.77
N SER A 19 -10.66 -4.52 11.47
CA SER A 19 -10.81 -3.53 10.40
C SER A 19 -12.20 -2.88 10.41
N GLY A 20 -13.22 -3.63 10.86
CA GLY A 20 -14.57 -3.12 11.06
C GLY A 20 -14.64 -2.00 12.11
N ASP A 21 -13.75 -2.00 13.10
CA ASP A 21 -13.70 -0.95 14.12
C ASP A 21 -13.18 0.38 13.58
N LEU A 22 -12.43 0.36 12.47
CA LEU A 22 -11.95 1.58 11.80
C LEU A 22 -13.09 2.48 11.36
N LYS A 23 -14.31 1.94 11.11
CA LYS A 23 -15.47 2.76 10.76
C LYS A 23 -15.79 3.82 11.81
N HIS A 24 -15.53 3.52 13.08
CA HIS A 24 -15.77 4.39 14.23
C HIS A 24 -14.65 5.41 14.47
N LEU A 25 -13.49 5.25 13.83
CA LEU A 25 -12.39 6.19 13.98
C LEU A 25 -12.71 7.49 13.26
N ASP A 26 -12.76 8.60 14.00
CA ASP A 26 -12.83 9.95 13.42
C ASP A 26 -11.51 10.69 13.69
N ILE A 27 -10.88 11.18 12.62
CA ILE A 27 -9.64 11.96 12.66
C ILE A 27 -9.84 13.35 12.05
N SER A 28 -11.08 13.78 11.81
CA SER A 28 -11.43 15.10 11.28
C SER A 28 -10.74 16.25 12.02
N ASN A 29 -10.55 16.10 13.34
CA ASN A 29 -9.88 17.08 14.20
C ASN A 29 -8.39 16.78 14.46
N SER A 30 -7.81 15.75 13.84
CA SER A 30 -6.40 15.41 14.01
C SER A 30 -5.55 16.32 13.12
N CYS A 31 -4.94 17.33 13.72
CA CYS A 31 -3.95 18.20 13.08
C CYS A 31 -2.58 17.50 12.92
N LYS A 32 -2.55 16.26 12.43
CA LYS A 32 -1.31 15.49 12.26
C LYS A 32 -0.83 15.58 10.81
N GLU A 33 0.25 16.30 10.62
CA GLU A 33 1.00 16.35 9.36
C GLU A 33 1.63 14.99 9.03
N THR A 34 1.93 14.76 7.75
CA THR A 34 2.78 13.68 7.28
C THR A 34 4.23 13.96 7.69
N SER A 35 4.71 13.15 8.64
CA SER A 35 6.12 13.09 8.97
C SER A 35 6.86 12.17 7.99
N GLU A 36 8.18 12.30 7.91
CA GLU A 36 9.01 11.33 7.18
C GLU A 36 8.80 9.90 7.67
N SER A 37 8.55 9.72 8.98
CA SER A 37 8.25 8.41 9.55
C SER A 37 6.96 7.85 9.00
N HIS A 38 5.88 8.65 8.95
CA HIS A 38 4.61 8.25 8.32
C HIS A 38 4.83 7.85 6.86
N HIS A 39 5.57 8.65 6.10
CA HIS A 39 5.85 8.37 4.69
C HIS A 39 6.62 7.07 4.48
N LYS A 40 7.69 6.84 5.26
CA LYS A 40 8.47 5.59 5.22
C LYS A 40 7.64 4.36 5.60
N ARG A 41 6.69 4.50 6.54
CA ARG A 41 5.77 3.40 6.90
C ARG A 41 4.80 3.07 5.79
N THR A 42 4.26 4.08 5.10
CA THR A 42 3.40 3.87 3.94
C THR A 42 4.17 3.23 2.78
N GLU A 43 5.39 3.68 2.52
CA GLU A 43 6.28 3.08 1.53
C GLU A 43 6.52 1.60 1.82
N GLN A 44 6.87 1.28 3.08
CA GLN A 44 7.04 -0.11 3.52
C GLN A 44 5.76 -0.94 3.30
N LEU A 45 4.59 -0.39 3.66
CA LEU A 45 3.32 -1.07 3.47
C LEU A 45 3.03 -1.31 1.98
N CYS A 46 3.30 -0.33 1.12
CA CYS A 46 3.12 -0.44 -0.33
C CYS A 46 3.97 -1.57 -0.92
N ARG A 47 5.24 -1.64 -0.50
CA ARG A 47 6.17 -2.70 -0.91
C ARG A 47 5.65 -4.07 -0.46
N VAL A 48 5.32 -4.22 0.83
CA VAL A 48 4.84 -5.49 1.39
C VAL A 48 3.53 -5.94 0.74
N ALA A 49 2.59 -5.02 0.49
CA ALA A 49 1.33 -5.36 -0.19
C ALA A 49 1.56 -5.84 -1.63
N SER A 50 2.50 -5.20 -2.34
CA SER A 50 2.85 -5.57 -3.71
C SER A 50 3.59 -6.91 -3.77
N GLU A 51 4.52 -7.15 -2.84
CA GLU A 51 5.25 -8.42 -2.71
C GLU A 51 4.28 -9.54 -2.33
N TRP A 52 3.38 -9.30 -1.39
CA TRP A 52 2.39 -10.30 -0.97
C TRP A 52 1.52 -10.80 -2.13
N GLY A 53 1.08 -9.91 -3.03
CA GLY A 53 0.31 -10.32 -4.21
C GLY A 53 1.08 -11.28 -5.13
N LYS A 54 2.37 -11.01 -5.34
CA LYS A 54 3.26 -11.85 -6.15
C LYS A 54 3.51 -13.20 -5.50
N GLU A 55 3.90 -13.19 -4.22
CA GLU A 55 4.17 -14.41 -3.44
C GLU A 55 2.92 -15.29 -3.32
N PHE A 56 1.74 -14.68 -3.17
CA PHE A 56 0.48 -15.40 -3.15
C PHE A 56 0.19 -16.10 -4.48
N GLU A 57 0.33 -15.39 -5.59
CA GLU A 57 0.14 -15.97 -6.93
C GLU A 57 1.13 -17.10 -7.20
N GLU A 58 2.40 -16.90 -6.86
CA GLU A 58 3.45 -17.90 -7.03
C GLU A 58 3.21 -19.13 -6.17
N LEU A 59 2.79 -18.95 -4.90
CA LEU A 59 2.43 -20.05 -4.01
C LEU A 59 1.31 -20.92 -4.59
N VAL A 60 0.22 -20.29 -5.05
CA VAL A 60 -0.93 -21.03 -5.60
C VAL A 60 -0.55 -21.74 -6.89
N LYS A 61 0.18 -21.06 -7.78
CA LYS A 61 0.67 -21.64 -9.04
C LYS A 61 1.57 -22.85 -8.76
N ASN A 62 2.57 -22.71 -7.91
CA ASN A 62 3.52 -23.77 -7.58
C ASN A 62 2.81 -24.97 -6.94
N GLN A 63 1.81 -24.73 -6.09
CA GLN A 63 0.99 -25.79 -5.51
C GLN A 63 0.21 -26.58 -6.58
N LYS A 64 -0.44 -25.89 -7.52
CA LYS A 64 -1.17 -26.54 -8.62
C LYS A 64 -0.22 -27.32 -9.52
N GLU A 65 0.90 -26.72 -9.93
CA GLU A 65 1.91 -27.35 -10.78
C GLU A 65 2.53 -28.60 -10.13
N TYR A 66 2.85 -28.53 -8.83
CA TYR A 66 3.37 -29.67 -8.08
C TYR A 66 2.39 -30.85 -8.09
N VAL A 67 1.11 -30.60 -7.82
CA VAL A 67 0.09 -31.67 -7.80
C VAL A 67 -0.17 -32.23 -9.20
N ARG A 68 -0.14 -31.40 -10.24
CA ARG A 68 -0.20 -31.86 -11.64
C ARG A 68 0.99 -32.75 -11.98
N ALA A 69 2.21 -32.36 -11.58
CA ALA A 69 3.42 -33.14 -11.81
C ALA A 69 3.35 -34.51 -11.13
N LEU A 70 2.87 -34.57 -9.88
CA LEU A 70 2.63 -35.84 -9.17
C LEU A 70 1.60 -36.72 -9.89
N ASN A 71 0.51 -36.13 -10.37
CA ASN A 71 -0.52 -36.85 -11.13
C ASN A 71 0.00 -37.36 -12.48
N HIS A 72 0.88 -36.61 -13.14
CA HIS A 72 1.53 -37.07 -14.36
C HIS A 72 2.52 -38.21 -14.06
N TRP A 73 3.33 -38.06 -13.02
CA TRP A 73 4.30 -39.06 -12.61
C TRP A 73 3.64 -40.41 -12.27
N ILE A 74 2.59 -40.42 -11.46
CA ILE A 74 1.89 -41.68 -11.11
C ILE A 74 1.27 -42.35 -12.34
N ARG A 75 0.79 -41.58 -13.33
CA ARG A 75 0.27 -42.15 -14.59
C ARG A 75 1.37 -42.85 -15.39
N LEU A 76 2.56 -42.26 -15.46
CA LEU A 76 3.71 -42.86 -16.15
C LEU A 76 4.25 -44.08 -15.41
N SER A 77 4.30 -44.04 -14.07
CA SER A 77 4.76 -45.16 -13.24
C SER A 77 3.84 -46.39 -13.28
N LEU A 78 2.59 -46.22 -13.70
CA LEU A 78 1.61 -47.31 -13.84
C LEU A 78 1.56 -47.91 -15.25
N VAL A 79 2.28 -47.35 -16.21
CA VAL A 79 2.47 -47.99 -17.52
C VAL A 79 3.41 -49.18 -17.30
N PRO A 80 3.00 -50.42 -17.58
CA PRO A 80 3.90 -51.56 -17.52
C PRO A 80 5.06 -51.30 -18.49
N THR A 81 6.27 -51.10 -17.97
CA THR A 81 7.47 -51.09 -18.81
C THR A 81 7.58 -52.47 -19.44
N GLU A 82 7.32 -52.58 -20.75
CA GLU A 82 7.47 -53.81 -21.53
C GLU A 82 8.88 -54.39 -21.33
N SER A 83 9.02 -55.26 -20.33
CA SER A 83 10.25 -55.95 -19.98
C SER A 83 9.91 -57.31 -19.37
N SER A 84 9.09 -58.07 -20.08
CA SER A 84 9.17 -59.53 -20.02
C SER A 84 9.02 -60.08 -21.44
N LEU A 85 10.04 -59.83 -22.25
CA LEU A 85 10.35 -60.77 -23.32
C LEU A 85 10.51 -62.14 -22.66
N LYS A 86 9.54 -63.02 -22.93
CA LYS A 86 9.46 -64.44 -22.56
C LYS A 86 8.83 -64.76 -21.20
N GLU A 87 7.51 -64.65 -21.09
CA GLU A 87 6.77 -65.78 -20.50
C GLU A 87 5.30 -65.77 -20.92
N LYS A 88 4.84 -66.92 -21.43
CA LYS A 88 3.44 -67.17 -21.76
C LYS A 88 2.65 -67.20 -20.45
N VAL A 89 2.03 -66.09 -20.05
CA VAL A 89 1.08 -66.07 -18.94
C VAL A 89 -0.31 -65.76 -19.50
N SER A 90 -1.22 -66.72 -19.36
CA SER A 90 -2.59 -66.73 -19.90
C SER A 90 -3.56 -65.81 -19.13
N SER A 91 -3.08 -64.67 -18.60
CA SER A 91 -3.89 -63.72 -17.83
C SER A 91 -3.30 -62.31 -17.96
N PRO A 92 -4.13 -61.28 -18.22
CA PRO A 92 -3.65 -59.89 -18.25
C PRO A 92 -2.97 -59.53 -16.92
N PRO A 93 -1.86 -58.77 -16.92
CA PRO A 93 -1.27 -58.28 -15.68
C PRO A 93 -2.33 -57.47 -14.92
N ARG A 94 -2.64 -57.86 -13.68
CA ARG A 94 -3.52 -57.07 -12.82
C ARG A 94 -2.76 -55.79 -12.44
N VAL A 95 -3.07 -54.69 -13.11
CA VAL A 95 -2.61 -53.36 -12.70
C VAL A 95 -3.33 -53.04 -11.39
N VAL A 96 -2.66 -53.24 -10.26
CA VAL A 96 -3.18 -52.82 -8.96
C VAL A 96 -2.94 -51.32 -8.86
N ASP A 97 -4.02 -50.55 -8.92
CA ASP A 97 -3.94 -49.11 -8.71
C ASP A 97 -3.45 -48.84 -7.28
N PRO A 98 -2.34 -48.10 -7.10
CA PRO A 98 -1.80 -47.87 -5.78
C PRO A 98 -2.79 -46.98 -5.01
N PRO A 99 -3.02 -47.23 -3.70
CA PRO A 99 -3.98 -46.46 -2.90
C PRO A 99 -3.78 -44.94 -2.94
N ILE A 100 -2.54 -44.49 -3.18
CA ILE A 100 -2.18 -43.07 -3.33
C ILE A 100 -2.79 -42.41 -4.59
N LYS A 101 -3.11 -43.18 -5.65
CA LYS A 101 -3.66 -42.67 -6.91
C LYS A 101 -4.96 -41.90 -6.69
N ILE A 102 -5.85 -42.44 -5.85
CA ILE A 102 -7.15 -41.82 -5.55
C ILE A 102 -6.97 -40.49 -4.83
N LEU A 103 -6.02 -40.42 -3.87
CA LEU A 103 -5.67 -39.18 -3.19
C LEU A 103 -5.14 -38.12 -4.17
N LEU A 104 -4.22 -38.50 -5.08
CA LEU A 104 -3.63 -37.57 -6.04
C LEU A 104 -4.67 -37.01 -7.03
N ILE A 105 -5.57 -37.86 -7.52
CA ILE A 105 -6.66 -37.43 -8.42
C ILE A 105 -7.59 -36.47 -7.68
N ALA A 106 -8.06 -36.85 -6.49
CA ALA A 106 -8.93 -35.99 -5.68
C ALA A 106 -8.26 -34.65 -5.33
N TRP A 107 -6.96 -34.67 -5.03
CA TRP A 107 -6.21 -33.45 -4.73
C TRP A 107 -6.13 -32.54 -5.94
N ASN A 108 -5.85 -33.09 -7.13
CA ASN A 108 -5.83 -32.32 -8.37
C ASN A 108 -7.21 -31.73 -8.70
N GLU A 109 -8.26 -32.54 -8.66
CA GLU A 109 -9.64 -32.09 -8.93
C GLU A 109 -10.06 -30.91 -8.04
N GLU A 110 -9.86 -31.03 -6.73
CA GLU A 110 -10.28 -29.99 -5.79
C GLU A 110 -9.39 -28.74 -5.91
N LEU A 111 -8.08 -28.87 -6.22
CA LEU A 111 -7.20 -27.71 -6.46
C LEU A 111 -7.54 -26.96 -7.75
N GLU A 112 -7.87 -27.64 -8.85
CA GLU A 112 -8.26 -26.98 -10.10
C GLU A 112 -9.58 -26.20 -9.98
N GLN A 113 -10.46 -26.63 -9.06
CA GLN A 113 -11.72 -25.92 -8.78
C GLN A 113 -11.53 -24.67 -7.91
N LEU A 114 -10.41 -24.53 -7.22
CA LEU A 114 -10.12 -23.34 -6.41
C LEU A 114 -9.70 -22.18 -7.33
N SER A 115 -10.54 -21.15 -7.36
CA SER A 115 -10.20 -19.87 -7.97
C SER A 115 -9.56 -18.93 -6.95
N GLU A 116 -8.36 -18.47 -7.28
CA GLU A 116 -7.55 -17.50 -6.56
C GLU A 116 -7.76 -16.06 -7.06
N GLU A 117 -8.50 -15.87 -8.16
CA GLU A 117 -8.61 -14.58 -8.85
C GLU A 117 -9.18 -13.49 -7.96
N VAL A 118 -10.23 -13.79 -7.19
CA VAL A 118 -10.87 -12.81 -6.30
C VAL A 118 -9.89 -12.34 -5.23
N ALA A 119 -9.14 -13.26 -4.61
CA ALA A 119 -8.14 -12.94 -3.60
C ALA A 119 -6.97 -12.15 -4.21
N LYS A 120 -6.45 -12.58 -5.37
CA LYS A 120 -5.39 -11.89 -6.10
C LYS A 120 -5.78 -10.45 -6.46
N ASN A 121 -6.98 -10.27 -7.00
CA ASN A 121 -7.52 -8.96 -7.37
C ASN A 121 -7.72 -8.07 -6.14
N ALA A 122 -8.16 -8.63 -5.02
CA ALA A 122 -8.31 -7.89 -3.78
C ALA A 122 -6.96 -7.43 -3.19
N ILE A 123 -5.92 -8.27 -3.21
CA ILE A 123 -4.55 -7.90 -2.80
C ILE A 123 -4.00 -6.79 -3.70
N THR A 124 -4.14 -6.96 -5.01
CA THR A 124 -3.66 -5.99 -6.02
C THR A 124 -4.40 -4.65 -5.86
N GLY A 125 -5.71 -4.69 -5.69
CA GLY A 125 -6.53 -3.50 -5.44
C GLY A 125 -6.12 -2.79 -4.15
N PHE A 126 -5.86 -3.53 -3.07
CA PHE A 126 -5.36 -2.95 -1.83
C PHE A 126 -3.98 -2.32 -1.99
N ALA A 127 -3.06 -2.96 -2.73
CA ALA A 127 -1.74 -2.38 -3.02
C ALA A 127 -1.88 -1.04 -3.77
N ALA A 128 -2.78 -0.94 -4.75
CA ALA A 128 -3.08 0.31 -5.44
C ALA A 128 -3.68 1.38 -4.52
N VAL A 129 -4.52 0.99 -3.55
CA VAL A 129 -5.03 1.90 -2.52
C VAL A 129 -3.89 2.48 -1.67
N VAL A 130 -2.93 1.65 -1.25
CA VAL A 130 -1.77 2.11 -0.48
C VAL A 130 -0.85 3.00 -1.31
N ASP A 131 -0.63 2.68 -2.59
CA ASP A 131 0.15 3.52 -3.50
C ASP A 131 -0.48 4.91 -3.68
N ALA A 132 -1.80 4.99 -3.82
CA ALA A 132 -2.51 6.26 -3.88
C ALA A 132 -2.31 7.11 -2.59
N ILE A 133 -2.26 6.47 -1.42
CA ILE A 133 -1.95 7.14 -0.15
C ILE A 133 -0.50 7.63 -0.15
N PHE A 134 0.44 6.79 -0.59
CA PHE A 134 1.86 7.13 -0.70
C PHE A 134 2.09 8.36 -1.59
N MET A 135 1.47 8.39 -2.78
CA MET A 135 1.57 9.52 -3.70
C MET A 135 0.98 10.81 -3.11
N GLN A 136 -0.10 10.70 -2.34
CA GLN A 136 -0.69 11.85 -1.68
C GLN A 136 0.19 12.41 -0.56
N GLN A 137 0.78 11.53 0.26
CA GLN A 137 1.78 11.91 1.26
C GLN A 137 3.00 12.58 0.63
N LYS A 138 3.46 12.09 -0.51
CA LYS A 138 4.56 12.71 -1.28
C LYS A 138 4.20 14.13 -1.73
N GLY A 139 2.96 14.34 -2.18
CA GLY A 139 2.43 15.67 -2.50
C GLY A 139 2.42 16.62 -1.31
N GLU A 140 1.98 16.14 -0.14
CA GLU A 140 2.00 16.89 1.12
C GLU A 140 3.41 17.33 1.51
N LEU A 141 4.38 16.42 1.45
CA LEU A 141 5.79 16.73 1.77
C LEU A 141 6.41 17.73 0.77
N SER A 142 6.05 17.63 -0.51
CA SER A 142 6.48 18.61 -1.52
C SER A 142 5.92 20.00 -1.24
N GLN A 143 4.64 20.09 -0.84
CA GLN A 143 4.04 21.36 -0.45
C GLN A 143 4.64 21.94 0.83
N LYS A 144 5.01 21.07 1.79
CA LYS A 144 5.77 21.48 2.99
C LYS A 144 7.10 22.14 2.62
N GLN A 145 7.84 21.57 1.67
CA GLN A 145 9.10 22.16 1.21
C GLN A 145 8.89 23.55 0.61
N ARG A 146 7.85 23.73 -0.20
CA ARG A 146 7.49 25.04 -0.78
C ARG A 146 7.14 26.08 0.29
N LEU A 147 6.44 25.67 1.34
CA LEU A 147 6.13 26.51 2.50
C LEU A 147 7.41 26.98 3.19
N GLU A 148 8.35 26.07 3.45
CA GLU A 148 9.64 26.41 4.07
C GLU A 148 10.49 27.33 3.19
N ASP A 149 10.47 27.13 1.86
CA ASP A 149 11.19 27.99 0.92
C ASP A 149 10.58 29.40 0.85
N ALA A 150 9.25 29.51 0.86
CA ALA A 150 8.54 30.79 0.90
C ALA A 150 8.81 31.56 2.20
N LYS A 151 8.82 30.84 3.34
CA LYS A 151 9.18 31.40 4.64
C LYS A 151 10.60 31.95 4.65
N LYS A 152 11.59 31.19 4.15
CA LYS A 152 12.98 31.64 4.04
C LYS A 152 13.15 32.85 3.13
N ASP A 153 12.42 32.91 2.01
CA ASP A 153 12.42 34.09 1.14
C ASP A 153 11.85 35.32 1.85
N HIS A 154 10.76 35.16 2.59
CA HIS A 154 10.16 36.23 3.39
C HIS A 154 11.13 36.74 4.46
N GLU A 155 11.70 35.84 5.27
CA GLU A 155 12.69 36.18 6.32
C GLU A 155 13.89 36.95 5.73
N ARG A 156 14.41 36.50 4.58
CA ARG A 156 15.50 37.19 3.87
C ARG A 156 15.09 38.59 3.42
N LYS A 157 13.88 38.77 2.87
CA LYS A 157 13.38 40.08 2.43
C LYS A 157 13.15 41.04 3.60
N VAL A 158 12.64 40.53 4.73
CA VAL A 158 12.51 41.28 5.98
C VAL A 158 13.89 41.76 6.45
N GLN A 159 14.88 40.87 6.51
CA GLN A 159 16.23 41.24 6.93
C GLN A 159 16.85 42.29 6.00
N ASN A 160 16.78 42.08 4.68
CA ASN A 160 17.27 43.02 3.69
C ASN A 160 16.62 44.40 3.80
N PHE A 161 15.31 44.45 4.11
CA PHE A 161 14.59 45.69 4.32
C PHE A 161 15.03 46.41 5.61
N GLN A 162 15.21 45.67 6.70
CA GLN A 162 15.70 46.21 7.98
C GLN A 162 17.11 46.78 7.84
N ASP A 163 18.03 46.03 7.21
CA ASP A 163 19.40 46.46 6.96
C ASP A 163 19.45 47.71 6.07
N TRP A 164 18.61 47.75 5.03
CA TRP A 164 18.48 48.92 4.16
C TRP A 164 17.94 50.13 4.93
N LEU A 165 16.88 49.96 5.73
CA LEU A 165 16.31 51.02 6.56
C LEU A 165 17.33 51.58 7.56
N GLN A 166 18.15 50.72 8.17
CA GLN A 166 19.20 51.14 9.10
C GLN A 166 20.25 52.00 8.40
N LYS A 167 20.77 51.54 7.26
CA LYS A 167 21.73 52.30 6.44
C LYS A 167 21.14 53.62 5.95
N TYR A 168 19.88 53.59 5.55
CA TYR A 168 19.15 54.77 5.09
C TYR A 168 19.03 55.83 6.19
N LYS A 169 18.66 55.42 7.42
CA LYS A 169 18.61 56.31 8.60
C LYS A 169 19.97 56.88 8.99
N GLN A 170 21.05 56.08 8.91
CA GLN A 170 22.41 56.54 9.18
C GLN A 170 22.91 57.58 8.16
N LYS A 171 22.43 57.51 6.91
CA LYS A 171 22.81 58.43 5.83
C LYS A 171 22.09 59.78 5.92
N LYS A 172 20.89 59.83 6.53
CA LYS A 172 20.10 61.05 6.82
C LYS A 172 20.42 61.67 8.20
N GLY A 173 21.70 61.72 8.58
CA GLY A 173 22.12 62.30 9.87
C GLY A 173 21.67 63.76 10.07
N PRO A 174 21.69 64.28 11.31
CA PRO A 174 21.05 65.54 11.71
C PRO A 174 21.57 66.84 11.04
N GLU A 175 22.55 66.78 10.14
CA GLU A 175 23.22 67.97 9.55
C GLU A 175 22.69 68.41 8.18
N ASP A 176 21.74 67.68 7.57
CA ASP A 176 21.21 68.00 6.21
C ASP A 176 19.83 68.72 6.23
N ILE A 177 19.45 69.33 7.35
CA ILE A 177 18.20 70.13 7.45
C ILE A 177 18.46 71.53 6.88
N ASP A 178 18.58 71.60 5.55
CA ASP A 178 18.36 72.83 4.80
C ASP A 178 16.84 73.00 4.60
N PRO A 179 16.20 74.03 5.19
CA PRO A 179 14.74 74.19 5.18
C PRO A 179 14.13 74.45 3.79
N ASP A 180 14.94 74.63 2.73
CA ASP A 180 14.47 74.90 1.36
C ASP A 180 14.39 73.64 0.46
N ARG A 181 14.80 72.46 0.96
CA ARG A 181 14.76 71.18 0.23
C ARG A 181 13.52 70.33 0.58
N ALA A 182 12.33 70.90 0.43
CA ALA A 182 11.06 70.19 0.67
C ALA A 182 10.75 69.11 -0.39
N GLU A 183 11.40 69.14 -1.56
CA GLU A 183 11.08 68.23 -2.69
C GLU A 183 11.61 66.79 -2.52
N GLY A 184 12.61 66.56 -1.67
CA GLY A 184 13.20 65.23 -1.47
C GLY A 184 12.43 64.31 -0.51
N GLY A 185 11.40 64.80 0.17
CA GLY A 185 10.62 64.01 1.14
C GLY A 185 9.74 62.95 0.48
N ASP A 186 9.12 63.30 -0.64
CA ASP A 186 8.10 62.48 -1.32
C ASP A 186 8.73 61.29 -2.06
N GLU A 187 9.80 61.51 -2.84
CA GLU A 187 10.55 60.41 -3.50
C GLU A 187 11.11 59.40 -2.49
N ASN A 188 11.48 59.87 -1.30
CA ASN A 188 12.02 59.02 -0.25
C ASN A 188 10.95 58.16 0.42
N ASP A 189 9.75 58.70 0.61
CA ASP A 189 8.60 57.92 1.11
C ASP A 189 8.13 56.90 0.07
N VAL A 190 8.19 57.25 -1.23
CA VAL A 190 7.93 56.33 -2.35
C VAL A 190 8.91 55.14 -2.34
N VAL A 191 10.21 55.34 -2.11
CA VAL A 191 11.18 54.23 -2.06
C VAL A 191 10.98 53.33 -0.82
N ILE A 192 10.63 53.91 0.33
CA ILE A 192 10.34 53.13 1.55
C ILE A 192 9.07 52.29 1.35
N THR A 193 8.01 52.89 0.80
CA THR A 193 6.75 52.21 0.51
C THR A 193 6.93 51.11 -0.53
N GLU A 194 7.72 51.34 -1.58
CA GLU A 194 8.05 50.32 -2.58
C GLU A 194 8.78 49.12 -1.95
N LYS A 195 9.83 49.35 -1.16
CA LYS A 195 10.55 48.25 -0.50
C LYS A 195 9.70 47.51 0.53
N LYS A 196 8.82 48.23 1.25
CA LYS A 196 7.84 47.63 2.17
C LYS A 196 6.84 46.76 1.40
N SER A 197 6.40 47.20 0.21
CA SER A 197 5.49 46.42 -0.65
C SER A 197 6.10 45.08 -1.08
N VAL A 198 7.41 45.02 -1.32
CA VAL A 198 8.12 43.76 -1.64
C VAL A 198 8.11 42.78 -0.47
N VAL A 199 8.26 43.29 0.76
CA VAL A 199 8.17 42.48 1.98
C VAL A 199 6.74 41.96 2.17
N GLU A 200 5.74 42.82 2.06
CA GLU A 200 4.33 42.43 2.16
C GLU A 200 3.92 41.42 1.08
N ALA A 201 4.36 41.61 -0.17
CA ALA A 201 4.11 40.66 -1.25
C ALA A 201 4.73 39.28 -0.97
N SER A 202 5.92 39.23 -0.33
CA SER A 202 6.51 37.96 0.09
C SER A 202 5.78 37.30 1.26
N LYS A 203 5.24 38.10 2.19
CA LYS A 203 4.42 37.63 3.30
C LYS A 203 3.13 37.00 2.78
N MET A 204 2.44 37.69 1.88
CA MET A 204 1.21 37.19 1.25
C MET A 204 1.45 35.83 0.55
N ARG A 205 2.58 35.67 -0.17
CA ARG A 205 2.95 34.38 -0.76
C ARG A 205 3.20 33.30 0.30
N TRP A 206 3.84 33.64 1.42
CA TRP A 206 4.06 32.70 2.50
C TRP A 206 2.72 32.25 3.12
N ASP A 207 1.82 33.20 3.41
CA ASP A 207 0.49 32.93 3.93
C ASP A 207 -0.33 32.05 2.98
N GLU A 208 -0.27 32.31 1.66
CA GLU A 208 -0.91 31.46 0.64
C GLU A 208 -0.37 30.02 0.61
N GLU A 209 0.94 29.82 0.71
CA GLU A 209 1.53 28.48 0.74
C GLU A 209 1.21 27.76 2.06
N ALA A 210 1.05 28.49 3.16
CA ALA A 210 0.64 27.95 4.46
C ALA A 210 -0.82 27.45 4.41
N GLU A 211 -1.73 28.21 3.82
CA GLU A 211 -3.13 27.79 3.63
C GLU A 211 -3.23 26.54 2.74
N LYS A 212 -2.47 26.52 1.63
CA LYS A 212 -2.40 25.33 0.74
C LYS A 212 -1.88 24.10 1.49
N TYR A 213 -0.85 24.27 2.32
CA TYR A 213 -0.29 23.18 3.11
C TYR A 213 -1.28 22.64 4.14
N GLU A 214 -1.93 23.51 4.91
CA GLU A 214 -2.93 23.11 5.91
C GLU A 214 -4.08 22.32 5.27
N LYS A 215 -4.59 22.81 4.13
CA LYS A 215 -5.65 22.13 3.38
C LYS A 215 -5.19 20.75 2.91
N LEU A 216 -3.97 20.64 2.40
CA LEU A 216 -3.43 19.37 1.90
C LEU A 216 -3.18 18.35 3.03
N CYS A 217 -2.78 18.80 4.23
CA CYS A 217 -2.66 17.95 5.41
C CYS A 217 -4.01 17.29 5.76
N LYS A 218 -5.08 18.09 5.84
CA LYS A 218 -6.44 17.58 6.12
C LYS A 218 -6.89 16.58 5.07
N GLN A 219 -6.76 16.95 3.79
CA GLN A 219 -7.12 16.08 2.66
C GLN A 219 -6.34 14.76 2.65
N THR A 220 -5.05 14.79 2.97
CA THR A 220 -4.21 13.60 3.04
C THR A 220 -4.65 12.67 4.15
N ARG A 221 -4.99 13.20 5.33
CA ARG A 221 -5.50 12.39 6.44
C ARG A 221 -6.85 11.77 6.14
N GLU A 222 -7.80 12.58 5.69
CA GLU A 222 -9.15 12.14 5.34
C GLU A 222 -9.12 11.06 4.26
N LYS A 223 -8.38 11.29 3.17
CA LYS A 223 -8.27 10.33 2.08
C LYS A 223 -7.55 9.05 2.53
N SER A 224 -6.45 9.15 3.29
CA SER A 224 -5.76 7.97 3.82
C SER A 224 -6.68 7.10 4.66
N LEU A 225 -7.39 7.70 5.61
CA LEU A 225 -8.30 6.94 6.47
C LEU A 225 -9.49 6.39 5.67
N GLY A 226 -10.11 7.20 4.82
CA GLY A 226 -11.24 6.77 3.99
C GLY A 226 -10.87 5.58 3.09
N SER A 227 -9.70 5.65 2.44
CA SER A 227 -9.12 4.57 1.66
C SER A 227 -8.87 3.30 2.47
N LEU A 228 -8.37 3.39 3.69
CA LEU A 228 -8.16 2.22 4.54
C LEU A 228 -9.48 1.62 5.07
N LYS A 229 -10.46 2.48 5.43
CA LYS A 229 -11.80 2.04 5.88
C LYS A 229 -12.54 1.23 4.80
N THR A 230 -12.32 1.54 3.52
CA THR A 230 -12.97 0.85 2.41
C THR A 230 -12.13 -0.30 1.87
N GLY A 231 -10.81 -0.13 1.78
CA GLY A 231 -9.90 -1.11 1.20
C GLY A 231 -9.65 -2.35 2.07
N LEU A 232 -9.49 -2.18 3.38
CA LEU A 232 -9.18 -3.30 4.28
C LEU A 232 -10.30 -4.34 4.39
N PRO A 233 -11.58 -3.96 4.56
CA PRO A 233 -12.65 -4.94 4.66
C PRO A 233 -12.81 -5.78 3.38
N GLY A 234 -12.70 -5.15 2.20
CA GLY A 234 -12.78 -5.85 0.92
C GLY A 234 -11.66 -6.88 0.75
N LEU A 235 -10.42 -6.48 1.05
CA LEU A 235 -9.25 -7.36 1.06
C LEU A 235 -9.45 -8.56 2.00
N LEU A 236 -9.76 -8.28 3.27
CA LEU A 236 -9.82 -9.31 4.29
C LEU A 236 -10.99 -10.27 4.07
N THR A 237 -12.12 -9.79 3.54
CA THR A 237 -13.24 -10.65 3.14
C THR A 237 -12.82 -11.63 2.04
N ALA A 238 -12.14 -11.16 1.00
CA ALA A 238 -11.65 -12.04 -0.07
C ALA A 238 -10.68 -13.10 0.46
N MET A 239 -9.79 -12.74 1.38
CA MET A 239 -8.86 -13.68 2.00
C MET A 239 -9.55 -14.70 2.91
N VAL A 240 -10.58 -14.29 3.67
CA VAL A 240 -11.40 -15.21 4.48
C VAL A 240 -12.11 -16.23 3.59
N GLU A 241 -12.74 -15.77 2.51
CA GLU A 241 -13.47 -16.66 1.59
C GLU A 241 -12.55 -17.62 0.84
N TYR A 242 -11.37 -17.14 0.42
CA TYR A 242 -10.37 -18.00 -0.20
C TYR A 242 -9.86 -19.06 0.78
N ALA A 243 -9.46 -18.66 2.00
CA ALA A 243 -9.00 -19.58 3.02
C ALA A 243 -10.08 -20.61 3.41
N ARG A 244 -11.34 -20.19 3.50
CA ARG A 244 -12.49 -21.08 3.72
C ARG A 244 -12.62 -22.11 2.60
N SER A 245 -12.53 -21.66 1.34
CA SER A 245 -12.62 -22.53 0.18
C SER A 245 -11.51 -23.58 0.17
N CYS A 246 -10.26 -23.16 0.46
CA CYS A 246 -9.14 -24.07 0.63
C CYS A 246 -9.36 -25.07 1.77
N ALA A 247 -9.80 -24.61 2.95
CA ALA A 247 -10.05 -25.49 4.11
C ALA A 247 -11.08 -26.58 3.78
N VAL A 248 -12.18 -26.22 3.09
CA VAL A 248 -13.21 -27.16 2.64
C VAL A 248 -12.64 -28.15 1.61
N ALA A 249 -11.90 -27.68 0.61
CA ALA A 249 -11.28 -28.54 -0.40
C ALA A 249 -10.34 -29.58 0.26
N TYR A 250 -9.45 -29.13 1.14
CA TYR A 250 -8.52 -30.03 1.84
C TYR A 250 -9.22 -30.96 2.84
N ALA A 251 -10.35 -30.58 3.43
CA ALA A 251 -11.16 -31.48 4.24
C ALA A 251 -11.80 -32.59 3.40
N LYS A 252 -12.33 -32.27 2.22
CA LYS A 252 -12.87 -33.27 1.26
C LYS A 252 -11.79 -34.25 0.79
N ILE A 253 -10.60 -33.74 0.44
CA ILE A 253 -9.46 -34.58 0.06
C ILE A 253 -9.14 -35.59 1.18
N ARG A 254 -9.08 -35.12 2.43
CA ARG A 254 -8.85 -35.99 3.61
C ARG A 254 -9.92 -37.07 3.75
N GLN A 255 -11.20 -36.70 3.59
CA GLN A 255 -12.31 -37.66 3.69
C GLN A 255 -12.23 -38.74 2.60
N ARG A 256 -11.96 -38.35 1.34
CA ARG A 256 -11.82 -39.31 0.22
C ARG A 256 -10.66 -40.28 0.48
N ALA A 257 -9.51 -39.78 0.94
CA ALA A 257 -8.35 -40.61 1.26
C ALA A 257 -8.62 -41.63 2.40
N GLN A 258 -9.34 -41.21 3.44
CA GLN A 258 -9.70 -42.07 4.57
C GLN A 258 -10.76 -43.11 4.20
N HIS A 259 -11.68 -42.80 3.29
CA HIS A 259 -12.68 -43.76 2.80
C HIS A 259 -12.04 -44.88 1.99
N THR A 260 -11.01 -44.56 1.19
CA THR A 260 -10.25 -45.56 0.41
C THR A 260 -9.49 -46.53 1.31
N GLN A 261 -8.89 -46.07 2.42
CA GLN A 261 -8.18 -46.94 3.37
C GLN A 261 -9.08 -47.94 4.12
N LYS A 262 -10.39 -47.70 4.18
CA LYS A 262 -11.34 -48.60 4.85
C LYS A 262 -11.90 -49.70 3.95
N LEU A 263 -11.69 -49.59 2.63
CA LEU A 263 -12.23 -50.51 1.61
C LEU A 263 -11.17 -51.49 1.06
N THR A 264 -9.89 -51.26 1.36
CA THR A 264 -8.75 -52.17 1.12
C THR A 264 -8.36 -52.88 2.41
#